data_AF-A0A8W7PP84-F1
#
_entry.id   AF-A0A8W7PP84-F1
#
_cell.length_a   1.000
_cell.length_b   1.000
_cell.length_c   1.000
_cell.angle_alpha   90.00
_cell.angle_beta   90.00
_cell.angle_gamma   90.00
#
_symmetry.space_group_name_H-M   'P 1'
#
loop_
_entity.id
_entity.type
_entity.pdbx_description
1 polymer ?
#
loop_
_entity_poly.entity_id
_entity_poly.type
_entity_poly.pdbx_seq_one_letter_code
_entity_poly.pdbx_strand_id
1 'polypeptide(L)'
;MDDMPDLSHLTQEERAIIEGVMMRQKQEEERENEIMRRKQDEVATLVDSIRQKSEQQKKAGVELEATCHICLKTKFADGIGHICHYCNIRCCAKCGGKVTLRNNKRAPLALFGIQTTHVGLEAAPLVIN
;
A
#
# COMPACT_ATOMS: atom_id res chain seq x y z
N MET A 1 -1.10 -8.57 -30.51
CA MET A 1 -1.80 -8.44 -31.78
C MET A 1 -1.84 -6.95 -32.06
N ASP A 2 -0.86 -6.44 -32.80
CA ASP A 2 -0.91 -5.08 -33.31
C ASP A 2 -1.66 -5.18 -34.64
N ASP A 3 -2.98 -5.21 -34.55
CA ASP A 3 -3.83 -5.06 -35.74
C ASP A 3 -3.70 -3.61 -36.18
N MET A 4 -2.70 -3.39 -37.04
CA MET A 4 -2.44 -2.10 -37.65
C MET A 4 -3.73 -1.58 -38.29
N PRO A 5 -4.17 -0.35 -37.94
CA PRO A 5 -5.41 0.18 -38.47
C PRO A 5 -5.36 0.26 -40.00
N ASP A 6 -6.47 -0.05 -40.67
CA ASP A 6 -6.53 0.01 -42.13
C ASP A 6 -6.47 1.48 -42.61
N LEU A 7 -5.45 1.78 -43.44
CA LEU A 7 -5.18 3.10 -44.01
C LEU A 7 -5.47 3.18 -45.51
N SER A 8 -6.17 2.18 -46.08
CA SER A 8 -6.46 2.09 -47.52
C SER A 8 -7.30 3.26 -48.08
N HIS A 9 -8.01 3.97 -47.20
CA HIS A 9 -8.89 5.09 -47.55
C HIS A 9 -8.19 6.45 -47.66
N LEU A 10 -6.88 6.51 -47.39
CA LEU A 10 -6.11 7.75 -47.31
C LEU A 10 -5.25 7.98 -48.55
N THR A 11 -4.96 9.25 -48.82
CA THR A 11 -3.95 9.61 -49.81
C THR A 11 -2.54 9.19 -49.32
N GLN A 12 -1.60 9.04 -50.26
CA GLN A 12 -0.23 8.62 -49.94
C GLN A 12 0.47 9.57 -48.94
N GLU A 13 0.16 10.86 -49.00
CA GLU A 13 0.74 11.87 -48.12
C GLU A 13 0.17 11.77 -46.69
N GLU A 14 -1.16 11.65 -46.55
CA GLU A 14 -1.81 11.47 -45.25
C GLU A 14 -1.38 10.16 -44.57
N ARG A 15 -1.27 9.08 -45.36
CA ARG A 15 -0.78 7.78 -44.88
C ARG A 15 0.65 7.87 -44.33
N ALA A 16 1.55 8.55 -45.04
CA ALA A 16 2.94 8.72 -44.61
C ALA A 16 3.06 9.48 -43.27
N ILE A 17 2.19 10.46 -43.03
CA ILE A 17 2.16 11.20 -41.77
C ILE A 17 1.75 10.28 -40.60
N ILE A 18 0.69 9.48 -40.79
CA ILE A 18 0.19 8.55 -39.77
C ILE A 18 1.22 7.46 -39.46
N GLU A 19 1.80 6.84 -40.48
CA GLU A 19 2.87 5.84 -40.31
C GLU A 19 4.07 6.43 -39.54
N GLY A 20 4.42 7.69 -39.80
CA GLY A 20 5.46 8.42 -39.04
C GLY A 20 5.10 8.64 -37.57
N VAL A 21 3.83 8.90 -37.24
CA VAL A 21 3.36 9.02 -35.84
C VAL A 21 3.42 7.65 -35.14
N MET A 22 2.94 6.60 -35.80
CA MET A 22 2.93 5.23 -35.26
C MET A 22 4.34 4.73 -34.97
N MET A 23 5.29 5.00 -35.87
CA MET A 23 6.70 4.63 -35.65
C MET A 23 7.29 5.32 -34.41
N ARG A 24 6.95 6.60 -34.17
CA ARG A 24 7.38 7.29 -32.94
C ARG A 24 6.70 6.73 -31.70
N GLN A 25 5.40 6.43 -31.77
CA GLN A 25 4.69 5.80 -30.65
C GLN A 25 5.30 4.45 -30.29
N LYS A 26 5.57 3.60 -31.28
CA LYS A 26 6.23 2.32 -31.08
C LYS A 26 7.61 2.46 -30.42
N GLN A 27 8.40 3.46 -30.83
CA GLN A 27 9.70 3.74 -30.20
C GLN A 27 9.56 4.20 -28.75
N GLU A 28 8.55 5.00 -28.43
CA GLU A 28 8.26 5.39 -27.05
C GLU A 28 7.79 4.19 -26.22
N GLU A 29 6.91 3.35 -26.74
CA GLU A 29 6.45 2.12 -26.06
C GLU A 29 7.59 1.12 -25.81
N GLU A 30 8.50 0.94 -26.77
CA GLU A 30 9.70 0.12 -26.58
C GLU A 30 10.59 0.67 -25.46
N ARG A 31 10.75 2.01 -25.39
CA ARG A 31 11.49 2.68 -24.32
C ARG A 31 10.80 2.53 -22.96
N GLU A 32 9.49 2.72 -22.90
CA GLU A 32 8.70 2.55 -21.67
C GLU A 32 8.75 1.10 -21.17
N ASN A 33 8.65 0.12 -22.06
CA ASN A 33 8.77 -1.30 -21.74
C ASN A 33 10.16 -1.65 -21.20
N GLU A 34 11.22 -1.06 -21.76
CA GLU A 34 12.57 -1.24 -21.22
C GLU A 34 12.70 -0.65 -19.81
N ILE A 35 12.19 0.56 -19.57
CA ILE A 35 12.19 1.18 -18.25
C ILE A 35 11.41 0.33 -17.26
N MET A 36 10.23 -0.16 -17.65
CA MET A 36 9.39 -1.02 -16.81
C MET A 36 10.12 -2.30 -16.42
N ARG A 37 10.82 -2.94 -17.38
CA ARG A 37 11.61 -4.15 -17.10
C ARG A 37 12.72 -3.88 -16.09
N ARG A 38 13.50 -2.80 -16.30
CA ARG A 38 14.56 -2.40 -15.35
C ARG A 38 14.01 -2.13 -13.96
N LYS A 39 12.84 -1.49 -13.86
CA LYS A 39 12.17 -1.22 -12.58
C LYS A 39 11.66 -2.48 -11.91
N GLN A 40 11.15 -3.44 -12.67
CA GLN A 40 10.76 -4.75 -12.14
C GLN A 40 11.98 -5.50 -11.56
N ASP A 41 13.12 -5.48 -12.26
CA ASP A 41 14.36 -6.08 -11.77
C ASP A 41 14.85 -5.39 -10.47
N GLU A 42 14.82 -4.05 -10.43
CA GLU A 42 15.15 -3.27 -9.24
C GLU A 42 14.26 -3.64 -8.05
N VAL A 43 12.94 -3.72 -8.26
CA VAL A 43 11.98 -4.12 -7.23
C VAL A 43 12.25 -5.55 -6.75
N ALA A 44 12.53 -6.50 -7.65
CA ALA A 44 12.83 -7.88 -7.28
C ALA A 44 14.06 -7.96 -6.36
N THR A 45 15.15 -7.28 -6.71
CA THR A 45 16.36 -7.26 -5.87
C THR A 45 16.15 -6.61 -4.50
N LEU A 46 15.33 -5.55 -4.44
CA LEU A 46 14.94 -4.91 -3.18
C LEU A 46 14.10 -5.84 -2.31
N VAL A 47 13.14 -6.56 -2.88
CA VAL A 47 12.31 -7.53 -2.17
C VAL A 47 13.19 -8.64 -1.56
N ASP A 48 14.13 -9.19 -2.32
CA ASP A 48 15.07 -10.20 -1.81
C ASP A 48 15.94 -9.66 -0.67
N SER A 49 16.42 -8.42 -0.80
CA SER A 49 17.20 -7.74 0.24
C SER A 49 16.39 -7.51 1.52
N ILE A 50 15.11 -7.12 1.39
CA ILE A 50 14.19 -6.96 2.53
C ILE A 50 13.97 -8.32 3.22
N ARG A 51 13.76 -9.39 2.45
CA ARG A 51 13.56 -10.74 2.97
C ARG A 51 14.77 -11.21 3.77
N GLN A 52 15.98 -11.09 3.22
CA GLN A 52 17.21 -11.47 3.91
C GLN A 52 17.39 -10.71 5.23
N LYS A 53 17.17 -9.39 5.23
CA LYS A 53 17.25 -8.57 6.45
C LYS A 53 16.21 -9.00 7.50
N SER A 54 14.99 -9.30 7.07
CA SER A 54 13.93 -9.77 7.98
C SER A 54 14.29 -11.10 8.63
N GLU A 55 14.82 -12.05 7.86
CA GLU A 55 15.26 -13.36 8.37
C GLU A 55 16.43 -13.21 9.37
N GLN A 56 17.37 -12.31 9.09
CA GLN A 56 18.49 -12.03 10.00
C GLN A 56 18.02 -11.42 11.33
N GLN A 57 17.05 -10.51 11.29
CA GLN A 57 16.46 -9.92 12.51
C GLN A 57 15.69 -10.94 13.34
N LYS A 58 14.96 -11.87 12.69
CA LYS A 58 14.29 -12.98 13.38
C LYS A 58 15.29 -13.89 14.10
N LYS A 59 16.40 -14.25 13.45
CA LYS A 59 17.49 -15.06 14.06
C LYS A 59 18.18 -14.35 15.22
N ALA A 60 18.21 -13.01 15.21
CA ALA A 60 18.76 -12.21 16.30
C ALA A 60 17.83 -12.11 17.54
N GLY A 61 16.70 -12.83 17.56
CA GLY A 61 15.79 -12.86 18.72
C GLY A 61 15.00 -11.57 18.92
N VAL A 62 14.89 -10.72 17.89
CA VAL A 62 14.04 -9.53 17.95
C VAL A 62 12.58 -9.98 17.88
N GLU A 63 11.91 -10.06 19.03
CA GLU A 63 10.48 -10.34 19.13
C GLU A 63 9.70 -9.13 18.60
N LEU A 64 9.32 -9.20 17.31
CA LEU A 64 8.66 -8.12 16.58
C LEU A 64 7.23 -7.84 17.06
N GLU A 65 6.62 -8.77 17.79
CA GLU A 65 5.20 -8.72 18.15
C GLU A 65 4.87 -7.53 19.07
N ALA A 66 5.82 -7.17 19.95
CA ALA A 66 5.74 -6.03 20.84
C ALA A 66 6.49 -4.78 20.33
N THR A 67 6.89 -4.72 19.05
CA THR A 67 7.68 -3.59 18.51
C THR A 67 7.12 -3.05 17.20
N CYS A 68 7.25 -1.74 16.97
CA CYS A 68 6.88 -1.09 15.71
C CYS A 68 7.67 -1.70 14.54
N HIS A 69 6.96 -2.24 13.55
CA HIS A 69 7.56 -2.95 12.41
C HIS A 69 8.24 -2.00 11.40
N ILE A 70 8.09 -0.69 11.56
CA ILE A 70 8.73 0.32 10.69
C ILE A 70 10.06 0.79 11.29
N CYS A 71 10.04 1.30 12.54
CA CYS A 71 11.25 1.87 13.15
C CYS A 71 12.04 0.86 13.99
N LEU A 72 11.44 -0.27 14.37
CA LEU A 72 12.03 -1.31 15.24
C LEU A 72 12.57 -0.77 16.58
N LYS A 73 12.14 0.43 16.99
CA LYS A 73 12.59 1.12 18.21
C LYS A 73 11.47 1.22 19.24
N THR A 74 10.29 1.63 18.79
CA THR A 74 9.15 1.82 19.67
C THR A 74 8.59 0.46 20.07
N LYS A 75 8.68 0.13 21.36
CA LYS A 75 7.97 -1.02 21.94
C LYS A 75 6.53 -0.62 22.28
N PHE A 76 5.60 -1.55 22.12
CA PHE A 76 4.20 -1.40 22.44
C PHE A 76 3.92 -2.06 23.79
N ALA A 77 3.07 -1.42 24.60
CA ALA A 77 2.33 -2.13 25.65
C ALA A 77 1.10 -2.82 25.03
N ASP A 78 0.50 -3.77 25.74
CA ASP A 78 -0.58 -4.63 25.23
C ASP A 78 -1.68 -3.84 24.51
N GLY A 79 -1.88 -4.15 23.22
CA GLY A 79 -2.95 -3.57 22.39
C GLY A 79 -2.69 -2.18 21.78
N ILE A 80 -1.53 -1.55 22.03
CA ILE A 80 -1.21 -0.22 21.52
C ILE A 80 -0.52 -0.30 20.14
N GLY A 81 -0.98 0.50 19.17
CA GLY A 81 -0.35 0.62 17.84
C GLY A 81 -1.37 0.85 16.72
N HIS A 82 -0.93 1.35 15.57
CA HIS A 82 -1.75 1.48 14.37
C HIS A 82 -1.52 0.26 13.47
N ILE A 83 -2.59 -0.32 12.94
CA ILE A 83 -2.49 -1.39 11.94
C ILE A 83 -2.72 -0.75 10.56
N CYS A 84 -1.75 -0.93 9.66
CA CYS A 84 -1.88 -0.45 8.29
C CYS A 84 -2.95 -1.27 7.54
N HIS A 85 -3.93 -0.61 6.93
CA HIS A 85 -4.98 -1.31 6.16
C HIS A 85 -4.44 -2.05 4.92
N TYR A 86 -3.38 -1.53 4.30
CA TYR A 86 -2.82 -2.12 3.08
C TYR A 86 -1.88 -3.30 3.35
N CYS A 87 -1.02 -3.17 4.36
CA CYS A 87 0.07 -4.12 4.60
C CYS A 87 -0.17 -4.99 5.84
N ASN A 88 -1.20 -4.70 6.64
CA ASN A 88 -1.55 -5.37 7.89
C ASN A 88 -0.40 -5.46 8.93
N ILE A 89 0.54 -4.50 8.90
CA ILE A 89 1.65 -4.40 9.87
C ILE A 89 1.31 -3.44 11.01
N ARG A 90 1.89 -3.67 12.19
CA ARG A 90 1.73 -2.81 13.38
C ARG A 90 2.83 -1.72 13.44
N CYS A 91 2.43 -0.46 13.47
CA CYS A 91 3.33 0.69 13.53
C CYS A 91 2.97 1.67 14.67
N CYS A 92 3.96 2.46 15.11
CA CYS A 92 3.73 3.47 16.15
C CYS A 92 3.16 4.76 15.56
N ALA A 93 2.65 5.65 16.42
CA ALA A 93 2.06 6.93 16.01
C ALA A 93 3.00 7.87 15.24
N LYS A 94 4.33 7.62 15.27
CA LYS A 94 5.33 8.36 14.48
C LYS A 94 5.60 7.74 13.12
N CYS A 95 5.32 6.45 12.95
CA CYS A 95 5.58 5.70 11.72
C CYS A 95 4.33 5.47 10.87
N GLY A 96 3.15 5.70 11.43
CA GLY A 96 1.89 5.64 10.73
C GLY A 96 0.85 6.51 11.41
N GLY A 97 -0.18 6.89 10.65
CA GLY A 97 -1.25 7.76 11.11
C GLY A 97 -2.61 7.29 10.60
N LYS A 98 -3.67 7.79 11.24
CA LYS A 98 -5.06 7.50 10.85
C LYS A 98 -5.43 8.39 9.66
N VAL A 99 -5.65 7.78 8.49
CA VAL A 99 -6.23 8.46 7.34
C VAL A 99 -7.75 8.27 7.39
N THR A 100 -8.50 9.37 7.39
CA THR A 100 -9.96 9.33 7.26
C THR A 100 -10.33 9.58 5.80
N LEU A 101 -10.75 8.54 5.09
CA LEU A 101 -11.27 8.66 3.73
C LEU A 101 -12.73 9.13 3.81
N ARG A 102 -13.01 10.39 3.47
CA ARG A 102 -14.38 10.92 3.29
C ARG A 102 -15.00 10.37 2.00
N ASN A 103 -15.30 9.08 1.95
CA ASN A 103 -16.15 8.52 0.89
C ASN A 103 -17.50 8.08 1.47
N ASN A 104 -18.56 8.75 1.03
CA ASN A 104 -19.96 8.53 1.40
C ASN A 104 -20.56 7.25 0.78
N LYS A 105 -19.76 6.20 0.60
CA LYS A 105 -20.25 4.86 0.29
C LYS A 105 -19.84 3.98 1.45
N ARG A 106 -20.83 3.62 2.25
CA ARG A 106 -20.78 2.76 3.42
C ARG A 106 -19.75 1.62 3.23
N ALA A 107 -18.53 1.79 3.74
CA ALA A 107 -17.98 0.71 4.55
C ALA A 107 -18.94 0.60 5.74
N PRO A 108 -19.42 -0.60 6.10
CA PRO A 108 -20.29 -0.72 7.25
C PRO A 108 -19.52 -0.15 8.44
N LEU A 109 -19.93 1.04 8.87
CA LEU A 109 -19.84 1.41 10.26
C LEU A 109 -20.61 0.31 10.98
N ALA A 110 -19.88 -0.71 11.40
CA ALA A 110 -20.04 -1.25 12.73
C ALA A 110 -19.75 -0.09 13.71
N LEU A 111 -20.66 0.90 13.72
CA LEU A 111 -21.09 1.47 14.97
C LEU A 111 -21.64 0.28 15.73
N PHE A 112 -20.94 -0.17 16.76
CA PHE A 112 -21.46 -0.22 18.12
C PHE A 112 -20.37 -0.82 19.01
N GLY A 113 -20.03 -0.07 20.05
CA GLY A 113 -19.21 -0.57 21.15
C GLY A 113 -17.74 -0.24 21.03
N ILE A 114 -17.38 0.92 21.55
CA ILE A 114 -16.20 0.97 22.41
C ILE A 114 -16.45 -0.08 23.51
N GLN A 115 -15.76 -1.22 23.44
CA GLN A 115 -15.41 -1.94 24.66
C GLN A 115 -13.96 -1.62 24.95
N THR A 116 -13.77 -0.46 25.57
CA THR A 116 -12.72 -0.32 26.58
C THR A 116 -13.01 -1.40 27.62
N THR A 117 -12.24 -2.48 27.63
CA THR A 117 -12.18 -3.40 28.78
C THR A 117 -11.43 -2.70 29.90
N HIS A 118 -12.10 -1.72 30.52
CA HIS A 118 -11.69 -1.20 31.82
C HIS A 118 -12.33 -2.11 32.88
N VAL A 119 -11.46 -2.78 33.64
CA VAL A 119 -11.78 -3.48 34.88
C VAL A 119 -12.10 -2.47 35.99
N GLY A 120 -13.18 -2.71 36.76
CA GLY A 120 -13.53 -2.10 38.06
C GLY A 120 -14.72 -1.11 38.05
N LEU A 121 -15.96 -1.48 38.44
CA LEU A 121 -16.60 -1.44 39.79
C LEU A 121 -16.55 -0.02 40.44
N GLU A 122 -17.60 0.68 40.92
CA GLU A 122 -19.00 0.45 41.29
C GLU A 122 -19.81 1.75 41.06
N ALA A 123 -21.13 1.67 40.81
CA ALA A 123 -22.03 2.84 40.81
C ALA A 123 -23.09 2.68 41.91
N ALA A 124 -23.06 3.57 42.90
CA ALA A 124 -24.09 3.68 43.94
C ALA A 124 -25.34 4.41 43.39
N PRO A 125 -26.56 4.04 43.79
CA PRO A 125 -27.77 4.75 43.38
C PRO A 125 -27.99 6.00 44.24
N LEU A 126 -28.10 7.16 43.59
CA LEU A 126 -28.62 8.39 44.19
C LEU A 126 -30.15 8.33 44.21
N VAL A 127 -30.71 8.14 45.41
CA VAL A 127 -32.15 8.28 45.68
C VAL A 127 -32.44 9.77 45.84
N ILE A 128 -33.34 10.32 45.03
CA ILE A 128 -33.82 11.71 45.17
C ILE A 128 -35.30 11.64 45.51
N ASN A 129 -35.64 12.25 46.65
CA ASN A 129 -37.00 12.55 47.11
C ASN A 129 -37.48 13.84 46.43
#